data_AF-A0A380DTX6-F1
#
_entry.id   AF-A0A380DTX6-F1
#
_cell.length_a   1.000
_cell.length_b   1.000
_cell.length_c   1.000
_cell.angle_alpha   90.00
_cell.angle_beta   90.00
_cell.angle_gamma   90.00
#
_symmetry.space_group_name_H-M   'P 1'
#
loop_
_entity.id
_entity.type
_entity.pdbx_description
1 polymer ?
#
loop_
_entity_poly.entity_id
_entity_poly.type
_entity_poly.pdbx_seq_one_letter_code
_entity_poly.pdbx_strand_id
1 'polypeptide(L)'
;MSPLSDTTNLAALVTKVNIFKHIHSMMWTTIPASIIGLLVWFIAGFQFKGHSNDKQIQTLLSELAQIYQINIWVWVPLIVIIVCLLFKMATVPAMLISSFSAIIVGTFNHHFKMTDGFKATFSGFNDSMIHQSHISSGVKSLLEQGGMMSMTQILVTIFCGYAFAGIVEKAGCLEVLLTTISKGIHSVGSLICITVICCIALVFAAGVASIVIIMVGVLMKDLFEKYQVSRSVLSRTLEDSSTMVLPLIPWGTSGIYYTNQLHVSVGEFFIWTVPCYLCAIIAIIYGFTGIGIKKSSNSRLT
;
A
#
# COMPACT_ATOMS: atom_id res chain seq x y z
N MET A 1 -0.59 -7.50 -4.20
CA MET A 1 -0.11 -8.64 -5.04
C MET A 1 1.16 -8.31 -5.84
N SER A 2 1.99 -7.34 -5.43
CA SER A 2 3.23 -7.02 -6.14
C SER A 2 4.42 -7.73 -5.48
N PRO A 3 5.28 -8.44 -6.22
CA PRO A 3 6.52 -9.01 -5.68
C PRO A 3 7.53 -7.94 -5.22
N LEU A 4 7.30 -6.68 -5.60
CA LEU A 4 8.10 -5.52 -5.21
C LEU A 4 7.54 -4.80 -3.99
N SER A 5 6.34 -5.16 -3.53
CA SER A 5 5.75 -4.54 -2.35
C SER A 5 6.49 -5.00 -1.10
N ASP A 6 6.92 -4.03 -0.28
CA ASP A 6 7.68 -4.30 0.94
C ASP A 6 6.88 -5.17 1.92
N THR A 7 5.58 -4.90 2.09
CA THR A 7 4.70 -5.72 2.95
C THR A 7 4.57 -7.15 2.43
N THR A 8 4.53 -7.32 1.11
CA THR A 8 4.34 -8.63 0.46
C THR A 8 5.59 -9.46 0.59
N ASN A 9 6.75 -8.83 0.43
CA ASN A 9 8.03 -9.45 0.69
C ASN A 9 8.19 -9.78 2.19
N LEU A 10 7.84 -8.84 3.08
CA LEU A 10 7.95 -9.01 4.53
C LEU A 10 7.06 -10.13 5.06
N ALA A 11 5.78 -10.18 4.64
CA ALA A 11 4.85 -11.23 5.03
C ALA A 11 5.31 -12.62 4.56
N ALA A 12 5.87 -12.71 3.35
CA ALA A 12 6.44 -13.95 2.83
C ALA A 12 7.71 -14.36 3.62
N LEU A 13 8.59 -13.40 3.92
CA LEU A 13 9.84 -13.62 4.65
C LEU A 13 9.61 -14.08 6.09
N VAL A 14 8.76 -13.38 6.83
CA VAL A 14 8.44 -13.68 8.25
C VAL A 14 7.83 -15.07 8.38
N THR A 15 6.94 -15.42 7.47
CA THR A 15 6.28 -16.74 7.47
C THR A 15 7.12 -17.83 6.80
N LYS A 16 8.31 -17.51 6.29
CA LYS A 16 9.21 -18.43 5.58
C LYS A 16 8.53 -19.12 4.39
N VAL A 17 7.80 -18.35 3.58
CA VAL A 17 7.10 -18.80 2.38
C VAL A 17 7.73 -18.17 1.14
N ASN A 18 7.86 -18.94 0.07
CA ASN A 18 8.29 -18.39 -1.21
C ASN A 18 7.30 -17.32 -1.71
N ILE A 19 7.82 -16.19 -2.18
CA ILE A 19 7.02 -15.03 -2.62
C ILE A 19 5.93 -15.38 -3.64
N PHE A 20 6.19 -16.29 -4.59
CA PHE A 20 5.19 -16.68 -5.58
C PHE A 20 4.10 -17.56 -4.98
N LYS A 21 4.44 -18.43 -4.02
CA LYS A 21 3.43 -19.20 -3.26
C LYS A 21 2.56 -18.27 -2.40
N HIS A 22 3.16 -17.22 -1.84
CA HIS A 22 2.43 -16.19 -1.11
C HIS A 22 1.48 -15.41 -2.04
N ILE A 23 1.95 -14.91 -3.19
CA ILE A 23 1.13 -14.21 -4.18
C ILE A 23 -0.03 -15.09 -4.66
N HIS A 24 0.23 -16.36 -4.97
CA HIS A 24 -0.82 -17.29 -5.35
C HIS A 24 -1.84 -17.52 -4.23
N SER A 25 -1.40 -17.51 -2.97
CA SER A 25 -2.31 -17.59 -1.84
C SER A 25 -3.21 -16.36 -1.80
N MET A 26 -2.64 -15.15 -1.92
CA MET A 26 -3.38 -13.86 -1.89
C MET A 26 -4.44 -13.76 -2.98
N MET A 27 -4.22 -14.35 -4.16
CA MET A 27 -5.20 -14.31 -5.25
C MET A 27 -6.60 -14.79 -4.82
N TRP A 28 -6.68 -15.73 -3.88
CA TRP A 28 -7.96 -16.22 -3.36
C TRP A 28 -8.80 -15.14 -2.68
N THR A 29 -8.20 -14.20 -1.95
CA THR A 29 -8.92 -13.17 -1.20
C THR A 29 -8.96 -11.86 -1.99
N THR A 30 -7.83 -11.45 -2.56
CA THR A 30 -7.71 -10.16 -3.22
C THR A 30 -8.47 -10.10 -4.54
N ILE A 31 -8.44 -11.13 -5.40
CA ILE A 31 -9.13 -11.07 -6.70
C ILE A 31 -10.66 -10.95 -6.51
N PRO A 32 -11.32 -11.80 -5.69
CA PRO A 32 -12.75 -11.63 -5.46
C PRO A 32 -13.10 -10.27 -4.85
N ALA A 33 -12.31 -9.78 -3.90
CA ALA A 33 -12.51 -8.45 -3.31
C ALA A 33 -12.38 -7.32 -4.34
N SER A 34 -11.38 -7.41 -5.23
CA SER A 34 -11.18 -6.44 -6.30
C SER A 34 -12.28 -6.49 -7.35
N ILE A 35 -12.79 -7.67 -7.72
CA ILE A 35 -13.92 -7.81 -8.65
C ILE A 35 -15.17 -7.13 -8.06
N ILE A 36 -15.46 -7.37 -6.78
CA ILE A 36 -16.59 -6.74 -6.10
C ILE A 36 -16.41 -5.22 -6.04
N GLY A 37 -15.20 -4.73 -5.72
CA GLY A 37 -14.89 -3.30 -5.75
C GLY A 37 -15.09 -2.68 -7.13
N LEU A 38 -14.62 -3.34 -8.19
CA LEU A 38 -14.82 -2.92 -9.58
C LEU A 38 -16.30 -2.82 -9.94
N LEU A 39 -17.12 -3.79 -9.53
CA LEU A 39 -18.57 -3.74 -9.74
C LEU A 39 -19.22 -2.57 -9.00
N VAL A 40 -18.83 -2.30 -7.75
CA VAL A 40 -19.34 -1.16 -6.98
C VAL A 40 -19.01 0.16 -7.67
N TRP A 41 -17.75 0.36 -8.07
CA TRP A 41 -17.34 1.58 -8.77
C TRP A 41 -18.00 1.71 -10.15
N PHE A 42 -18.19 0.60 -10.87
CA PHE A 42 -18.89 0.58 -12.14
C PHE A 42 -20.36 1.00 -12.01
N ILE A 43 -21.08 0.45 -11.02
CA ILE A 43 -22.47 0.82 -10.75
C ILE A 43 -22.59 2.27 -10.31
N ALA A 44 -21.71 2.71 -9.39
CA ALA A 44 -21.67 4.10 -8.94
C ALA A 44 -21.41 5.06 -10.12
N GLY A 45 -20.53 4.67 -11.05
CA GLY A 45 -20.22 5.46 -12.25
C GLY A 45 -21.43 5.82 -13.11
N PHE A 46 -22.46 4.95 -13.19
CA PHE A 46 -23.69 5.27 -13.94
C PHE A 46 -24.55 6.36 -13.29
N GLN A 47 -24.43 6.57 -11.98
CA GLN A 47 -25.20 7.58 -11.24
C GLN A 47 -24.60 8.98 -11.45
N PHE A 48 -23.29 9.07 -11.70
CA PHE A 48 -22.62 10.32 -12.03
C PHE A 48 -22.78 10.61 -13.52
N LYS A 49 -23.92 11.22 -13.90
CA LYS A 49 -24.07 11.88 -15.21
C LYS A 49 -23.22 13.15 -15.23
N GLY A 50 -21.90 12.98 -15.31
CA GLY A 50 -20.97 14.09 -15.49
C GLY A 50 -21.26 14.76 -16.83
N HIS A 51 -21.80 15.98 -16.80
CA HIS A 51 -21.71 16.85 -17.96
C HIS A 51 -20.23 17.22 -18.08
N SER A 52 -19.51 16.57 -19.01
CA SER A 52 -18.11 16.93 -19.26
C SER A 52 -18.10 18.40 -19.68
N ASN A 53 -17.48 19.25 -18.86
CA ASN A 53 -17.26 20.63 -19.24
C ASN A 53 -16.07 20.64 -20.20
N ASP A 54 -16.31 20.28 -21.45
CA ASP A 54 -15.28 20.15 -22.48
C ASP A 54 -14.43 21.41 -22.58
N LYS A 55 -15.03 22.58 -22.32
CA LYS A 55 -14.33 23.87 -22.26
C LYS A 55 -13.27 23.89 -21.16
N GLN A 56 -13.59 23.42 -19.95
CA GLN A 56 -12.64 23.35 -18.84
C GLN A 56 -11.52 22.35 -19.11
N ILE A 57 -11.83 21.20 -19.73
CA ILE A 57 -10.82 20.20 -20.13
C ILE A 57 -9.86 20.81 -21.16
N GLN A 58 -10.39 21.48 -22.19
CA GLN A 58 -9.56 22.12 -23.21
C GLN A 58 -8.69 23.24 -22.64
N THR A 59 -9.21 24.04 -21.71
CA THR A 59 -8.41 25.04 -20.99
C THR A 59 -7.24 24.37 -20.24
N LEU A 60 -7.53 23.31 -19.47
CA LEU A 60 -6.52 22.53 -18.74
C LEU A 60 -5.43 21.97 -19.65
N LEU A 61 -5.81 21.35 -20.77
CA LEU A 61 -4.86 20.79 -21.75
C LEU A 61 -4.02 21.89 -22.41
N SER A 62 -4.62 23.04 -22.73
CA SER A 62 -3.90 24.15 -23.37
C SER A 62 -2.86 24.77 -22.44
N GLU A 63 -3.18 24.94 -21.15
CA GLU A 63 -2.24 25.44 -20.14
C GLU A 63 -1.10 24.43 -19.91
N LEU A 64 -1.41 23.13 -19.81
CA LEU A 64 -0.38 22.09 -19.66
C LEU A 64 0.56 22.00 -20.87
N ALA A 65 0.05 22.19 -22.09
CA ALA A 65 0.85 22.18 -23.31
C ALA A 65 1.82 23.37 -23.41
N GLN A 66 1.55 24.47 -22.71
CA GLN A 66 2.46 25.61 -22.62
C GLN A 66 3.61 25.36 -21.64
N ILE A 67 3.38 24.53 -20.62
CA ILE A 67 4.34 24.23 -19.55
C ILE A 67 5.21 23.02 -19.89
N TYR A 68 4.60 21.98 -20.47
CA TYR A 68 5.27 20.72 -20.78
C TYR A 68 5.28 20.41 -22.28
N GLN A 69 6.49 20.11 -22.79
CA GLN A 69 6.69 19.44 -24.07
C GLN A 69 6.40 17.94 -23.95
N ILE A 70 5.13 17.56 -24.09
CA ILE A 70 4.70 16.14 -24.03
C ILE A 70 5.17 15.43 -25.31
N ASN A 71 6.27 14.69 -25.19
CA ASN A 71 6.82 13.87 -26.27
C ASN A 71 7.32 12.52 -25.72
N ILE A 72 8.01 11.74 -26.56
CA ILE A 72 8.48 10.40 -26.18
C ILE A 72 9.44 10.40 -24.99
N TRP A 73 10.16 11.50 -24.73
CA TRP A 73 11.12 11.60 -23.64
C TRP A 73 10.49 11.63 -22.25
N VAL A 74 9.22 12.03 -22.14
CA VAL A 74 8.47 12.04 -20.87
C VAL A 74 8.31 10.63 -20.30
N TRP A 75 8.39 9.60 -21.15
CA TRP A 75 8.30 8.19 -20.73
C TRP A 75 9.60 7.64 -20.14
N VAL A 76 10.74 8.34 -20.29
CA VAL A 76 12.06 7.84 -19.85
C VAL A 76 12.07 7.46 -18.36
N PRO A 77 11.57 8.28 -17.41
CA PRO A 77 11.58 7.89 -16.00
C PRO A 77 10.78 6.61 -15.72
N LEU A 78 9.63 6.46 -16.35
CA LEU A 78 8.81 5.24 -16.25
C LEU A 78 9.55 4.02 -16.82
N ILE A 79 10.21 4.16 -17.97
CA ILE A 79 10.98 3.08 -18.59
C ILE A 79 12.16 2.70 -17.70
N VAL A 80 12.88 3.68 -17.16
CA VAL A 80 14.04 3.48 -16.27
C VAL A 80 13.62 2.69 -15.04
N ILE A 81 12.53 3.07 -14.35
CA ILE A 81 12.08 2.31 -13.19
C ILE A 81 11.69 0.88 -13.57
N ILE A 82 10.96 0.68 -14.67
CA ILE A 82 10.58 -0.68 -15.13
C ILE A 82 11.83 -1.53 -15.40
N VAL A 83 12.83 -0.98 -16.09
CA VAL A 83 14.09 -1.68 -16.38
C VAL A 83 14.82 -2.04 -15.08
N CYS A 84 14.97 -1.11 -14.14
CA CYS A 84 15.59 -1.39 -12.83
C CYS A 84 14.87 -2.51 -12.08
N LEU A 85 13.53 -2.54 -12.15
CA LEU A 85 12.71 -3.57 -11.53
C LEU A 85 12.85 -4.93 -12.22
N LEU A 86 12.98 -4.98 -13.55
CA LEU A 86 13.26 -6.21 -14.30
C LEU A 86 14.62 -6.82 -13.92
N PHE A 87 15.61 -5.97 -13.64
CA PHE A 87 16.92 -6.37 -13.10
C PHE A 87 16.91 -6.71 -11.60
N LYS A 88 15.74 -6.76 -10.95
CA LYS A 88 15.56 -7.09 -9.53
C LYS A 88 16.34 -6.16 -8.59
N MET A 89 16.55 -4.91 -8.99
CA MET A 89 17.18 -3.92 -8.13
C MET A 89 16.21 -3.54 -6.99
N ALA A 90 16.75 -3.22 -5.81
CA ALA A 90 15.93 -2.78 -4.69
C ALA A 90 15.13 -1.51 -5.04
N THR A 91 13.92 -1.40 -4.49
CA THR A 91 12.94 -0.35 -4.83
C THR A 91 13.48 1.06 -4.60
N VAL A 92 14.16 1.29 -3.46
CA VAL A 92 14.68 2.63 -3.11
C VAL A 92 15.72 3.12 -4.13
N PRO A 93 16.79 2.38 -4.46
CA PRO A 93 17.68 2.75 -5.57
C PRO A 93 16.96 2.95 -6.90
N ALA A 94 15.99 2.08 -7.25
CA ALA A 94 15.26 2.19 -8.51
C ALA A 94 14.48 3.50 -8.61
N MET A 95 13.82 3.91 -7.52
CA MET A 95 13.11 5.18 -7.43
C MET A 95 14.06 6.37 -7.53
N LEU A 96 15.24 6.32 -6.90
CA LEU A 96 16.23 7.41 -6.99
C LEU A 96 16.77 7.60 -8.41
N ILE A 97 17.12 6.51 -9.10
CA ILE A 97 17.60 6.57 -10.48
C ILE A 97 16.50 7.09 -11.42
N SER A 98 15.26 6.62 -11.23
CA SER A 98 14.10 7.12 -11.97
C SER A 98 13.87 8.62 -11.73
N SER A 99 13.87 9.08 -10.48
CA SER A 99 13.72 10.50 -10.15
C SER A 99 14.85 11.36 -10.73
N PHE A 100 16.08 10.87 -10.71
CA PHE A 100 17.20 11.58 -11.34
C PHE A 100 17.03 11.69 -12.85
N SER A 101 16.56 10.62 -13.51
CA SER A 101 16.24 10.67 -14.94
C SER A 101 15.11 11.66 -15.26
N ALA A 102 14.13 11.81 -14.34
CA ALA A 102 13.07 12.82 -14.48
C ALA A 102 13.61 14.26 -14.40
N ILE A 103 14.60 14.52 -13.54
CA ILE A 103 15.29 15.83 -13.48
C ILE A 103 16.02 16.11 -14.80
N ILE A 104 16.70 15.11 -15.36
CA ILE A 104 17.37 15.22 -16.67
C ILE A 104 16.35 15.56 -17.76
N VAL A 105 15.25 14.82 -17.86
CA VAL A 105 14.19 15.09 -18.84
C VAL A 105 13.57 16.47 -18.60
N GLY A 106 13.28 16.84 -17.35
CA GLY A 106 12.83 18.19 -16.97
C GLY A 106 13.75 19.30 -17.47
N THR A 107 15.06 19.09 -17.37
CA THR A 107 16.07 20.07 -17.76
C THR A 107 16.23 20.17 -19.28
N PHE A 108 16.34 19.05 -19.98
CA PHE A 108 16.62 19.03 -21.41
C PHE A 108 15.39 19.15 -22.30
N ASN A 109 14.27 18.54 -21.90
CA ASN A 109 13.03 18.50 -22.70
C ASN A 109 12.10 19.66 -22.39
N HIS A 110 11.95 20.00 -21.10
CA HIS A 110 11.03 21.05 -20.64
C HIS A 110 11.73 22.38 -20.36
N HIS A 111 13.06 22.44 -20.46
CA HIS A 111 13.88 23.63 -20.20
C HIS A 111 13.69 24.20 -18.78
N PHE A 112 13.37 23.35 -17.80
CA PHE A 112 13.41 23.75 -16.39
C PHE A 112 14.85 23.88 -15.92
N LYS A 113 15.09 24.71 -14.90
CA LYS A 113 16.42 24.79 -14.28
C LYS A 113 16.66 23.51 -13.49
N MET A 114 17.82 22.90 -13.67
CA MET A 114 18.21 21.69 -12.93
C MET A 114 18.14 21.89 -11.40
N THR A 115 18.46 23.10 -10.92
CA THR A 115 18.34 23.48 -9.49
C THR A 115 16.91 23.36 -8.98
N ASP A 116 15.93 23.71 -9.81
CA ASP A 116 14.52 23.67 -9.43
C ASP A 116 14.01 22.23 -9.46
N GLY A 117 14.56 21.37 -10.33
CA GLY A 117 14.35 19.92 -10.26
C GLY A 117 14.76 19.32 -8.91
N PHE A 118 15.94 19.67 -8.38
CA PHE A 118 16.34 19.22 -7.04
C PHE A 118 15.48 19.82 -5.93
N LYS A 119 15.16 21.12 -5.99
CA LYS A 119 14.23 21.73 -5.02
C LYS A 119 12.88 21.02 -5.02
N ALA A 120 12.33 20.72 -6.20
CA ALA A 120 11.06 20.02 -6.34
C ALA A 120 11.06 18.65 -5.64
N THR A 121 12.18 17.91 -5.66
CA THR A 121 12.27 16.65 -4.90
C THR A 121 12.14 16.85 -3.39
N PHE A 122 12.59 17.99 -2.86
CA PHE A 122 12.56 18.28 -1.43
C PHE A 122 11.25 18.98 -1.00
N SER A 123 10.91 20.12 -1.62
CA SER A 123 9.77 20.96 -1.25
C SER A 123 8.50 20.70 -2.03
N GLY A 124 8.57 19.97 -3.15
CA GLY A 124 7.49 19.87 -4.13
C GLY A 124 7.66 20.88 -5.27
N PHE A 125 7.03 20.59 -6.40
CA PHE A 125 7.01 21.48 -7.57
C PHE A 125 6.03 22.64 -7.32
N ASN A 126 6.35 23.85 -7.78
CA ASN A 126 5.59 25.05 -7.46
C ASN A 126 5.56 26.03 -8.65
N ASP A 127 4.62 26.98 -8.67
CA ASP A 127 4.49 28.03 -9.69
C ASP A 127 5.72 28.95 -9.82
N SER A 128 6.62 28.96 -8.84
CA SER A 128 7.89 29.69 -8.97
C SER A 128 8.92 28.99 -9.86
N MET A 129 8.68 27.72 -10.22
CA MET A 129 9.59 26.89 -11.03
C MET A 129 9.21 26.85 -12.51
N ILE A 130 8.08 27.45 -12.88
CA ILE A 130 7.59 27.59 -14.25
C ILE A 130 7.99 28.96 -14.82
N HIS A 131 8.08 29.03 -16.14
CA HIS A 131 8.44 30.25 -16.86
C HIS A 131 7.24 31.17 -17.16
N GLN A 132 6.04 30.80 -16.72
CA GLN A 132 4.78 31.47 -17.08
C GLN A 132 4.09 32.06 -15.86
N SER A 133 3.68 33.33 -15.96
CA SER A 133 2.85 34.00 -14.97
C SER A 133 1.37 33.73 -15.25
N HIS A 134 0.65 33.27 -14.22
CA HIS A 134 -0.79 32.95 -14.21
C HIS A 134 -1.17 31.60 -14.82
N ILE A 135 -1.41 30.64 -13.94
CA ILE A 135 -1.99 29.32 -14.23
C ILE A 135 -3.34 29.22 -13.49
N SER A 136 -4.32 28.53 -14.08
CA SER A 136 -5.58 28.25 -13.40
C SER A 136 -5.39 27.43 -12.12
N SER A 137 -6.31 27.56 -11.16
CA SER A 137 -6.26 26.77 -9.91
C SER A 137 -6.29 25.25 -10.15
N GLY A 138 -6.96 24.81 -11.23
CA GLY A 138 -7.03 23.40 -11.62
C GLY A 138 -5.72 22.83 -12.14
N VAL A 139 -4.94 23.61 -12.91
CA VAL A 139 -3.60 23.18 -13.33
C VAL A 139 -2.63 23.30 -12.17
N LYS A 140 -2.76 24.34 -11.32
CA LYS A 140 -1.94 24.49 -10.11
C LYS A 140 -2.03 23.27 -9.20
N SER A 141 -3.23 22.72 -8.95
CA SER A 141 -3.37 21.51 -8.13
C SER A 141 -2.78 20.24 -8.77
N LEU A 142 -2.71 20.17 -10.10
CA LEU A 142 -2.05 19.06 -10.80
C LEU A 142 -0.52 19.16 -10.72
N LEU A 143 0.01 20.38 -10.84
CA LEU A 143 1.45 20.66 -10.83
C LEU A 143 2.06 20.59 -9.43
N GLU A 144 1.37 21.18 -8.44
CA GLU A 144 1.85 21.29 -7.07
C GLU A 144 1.64 19.99 -6.31
N GLN A 145 2.53 19.03 -6.59
CA GLN A 145 2.64 17.80 -5.83
C GLN A 145 3.73 17.94 -4.76
N GLY A 146 3.49 17.32 -3.60
CA GLY A 146 4.39 17.39 -2.46
C GLY A 146 5.75 16.73 -2.72
N GLY A 147 6.81 17.31 -2.13
CA GLY A 147 8.15 16.70 -2.09
C GLY A 147 8.37 15.87 -0.83
N MET A 148 9.62 15.48 -0.54
CA MET A 148 9.97 14.75 0.68
C MET A 148 9.46 15.42 1.96
N MET A 149 9.41 16.75 2.01
CA MET A 149 8.90 17.49 3.18
C MET A 149 7.44 17.17 3.48
N SER A 150 6.60 16.94 2.46
CA SER A 150 5.20 16.56 2.64
C SER A 150 5.02 15.18 3.29
N MET A 151 6.07 14.34 3.24
CA MET A 151 6.08 12.99 3.83
C MET A 151 6.67 12.97 5.25
N THR A 152 7.15 14.09 5.78
CA THR A 152 7.83 14.15 7.10
C THR A 152 6.94 13.62 8.22
N GLN A 153 5.66 14.01 8.23
CA GLN A 153 4.70 13.53 9.22
C GLN A 153 4.57 12.01 9.17
N ILE A 154 4.48 11.43 7.98
CA ILE A 154 4.38 9.98 7.78
C ILE A 154 5.65 9.28 8.30
N LEU A 155 6.83 9.83 7.98
CA LEU A 155 8.10 9.29 8.47
C LEU A 155 8.18 9.30 10.01
N VAL A 156 7.82 10.41 10.65
CA VAL A 156 7.80 10.52 12.12
C VAL A 156 6.82 9.49 12.72
N THR A 157 5.62 9.35 12.15
CA THR A 157 4.64 8.34 12.58
C THR A 157 5.20 6.92 12.46
N ILE A 158 5.93 6.61 11.37
CA ILE A 158 6.60 5.31 11.19
C ILE A 158 7.62 5.07 12.31
N PHE A 159 8.48 6.04 12.58
CA PHE A 159 9.52 5.93 13.63
C PHE A 159 8.89 5.72 15.02
N CYS A 160 7.88 6.51 15.37
CA CYS A 160 7.17 6.35 16.64
C CYS A 160 6.46 4.99 16.73
N GLY A 161 5.83 4.53 15.64
CA GLY A 161 5.19 3.22 15.59
C GLY A 161 6.17 2.08 15.84
N TYR A 162 7.35 2.10 15.19
CA TYR A 162 8.42 1.10 15.41
C TYR A 162 8.95 1.12 16.84
N ALA A 163 9.17 2.30 17.41
CA ALA A 163 9.61 2.42 18.80
C ALA A 163 8.58 1.83 19.78
N PHE A 164 7.29 2.17 19.61
CA PHE A 164 6.20 1.64 20.41
C PHE A 164 6.14 0.11 20.33
N ALA A 165 6.21 -0.45 19.13
CA ALA A 165 6.16 -1.88 18.95
C ALA A 165 7.32 -2.64 19.58
N GLY A 166 8.55 -2.10 19.47
CA GLY A 166 9.71 -2.69 20.15
C GLY A 166 9.55 -2.71 21.68
N ILE A 167 8.94 -1.66 22.24
CA ILE A 167 8.61 -1.61 23.68
C ILE A 167 7.55 -2.67 24.03
N VAL A 168 6.47 -2.79 23.26
CA VAL A 168 5.40 -3.78 23.47
C VAL A 168 5.92 -5.21 23.38
N GLU A 169 6.82 -5.49 22.45
CA GLU A 169 7.50 -6.79 22.34
C GLU A 169 8.35 -7.06 23.58
N LYS A 170 9.20 -6.11 24.01
CA LYS A 170 10.05 -6.31 25.20
C LYS A 170 9.32 -6.32 26.52
N ALA A 171 8.17 -5.66 26.62
CA ALA A 171 7.31 -5.70 27.79
C ALA A 171 6.62 -7.07 27.99
N GLY A 172 6.73 -8.00 27.03
CA GLY A 172 6.12 -9.33 27.12
C GLY A 172 4.62 -9.34 26.83
N CYS A 173 4.02 -8.20 26.44
CA CYS A 173 2.62 -8.12 26.02
C CYS A 173 2.32 -9.12 24.90
N LEU A 174 3.31 -9.38 24.06
CA LEU A 174 3.20 -10.27 22.92
C LEU A 174 3.00 -11.75 23.32
N GLU A 175 3.70 -12.21 24.35
CA GLU A 175 3.58 -13.56 24.87
C GLU A 175 2.23 -13.78 25.58
N VAL A 176 1.76 -12.76 26.30
CA VAL A 176 0.41 -12.75 26.91
C VAL A 176 -0.69 -12.81 25.83
N LEU A 177 -0.50 -12.08 24.73
CA LEU A 177 -1.43 -12.11 23.60
C LEU A 177 -1.47 -13.50 22.95
N LEU A 178 -0.32 -14.12 22.70
CA LEU A 178 -0.23 -15.46 22.11
C LEU A 178 -0.88 -16.52 23.01
N THR A 179 -0.62 -16.49 24.31
CA THR A 179 -1.21 -17.43 25.28
C THR A 179 -2.72 -17.22 25.44
N THR A 180 -3.20 -15.99 25.37
CA THR A 180 -4.64 -15.68 25.43
C THR A 180 -5.36 -16.12 24.15
N ILE A 181 -4.79 -15.80 22.98
CA ILE A 181 -5.32 -16.19 21.67
C ILE A 181 -5.37 -17.72 21.53
N SER A 182 -4.32 -18.42 21.96
CA SER A 182 -4.23 -19.89 21.85
C SER A 182 -5.36 -20.63 22.55
N LYS A 183 -5.98 -20.03 23.58
CA LYS A 183 -7.10 -20.63 24.33
C LYS A 183 -8.42 -20.64 23.57
N GLY A 184 -8.64 -19.67 22.68
CA GLY A 184 -9.88 -19.52 21.91
C GLY A 184 -9.89 -20.21 20.54
N ILE A 185 -8.77 -20.82 20.15
CA ILE A 185 -8.66 -21.51 18.86
C ILE A 185 -9.14 -22.95 19.03
N HIS A 186 -10.26 -23.27 18.40
CA HIS A 186 -10.86 -24.62 18.39
C HIS A 186 -10.97 -25.22 16.98
N SER A 187 -10.79 -24.40 15.94
CA SER A 187 -10.89 -24.78 14.54
C SER A 187 -10.02 -23.88 13.64
N VAL A 188 -9.79 -24.30 12.40
CA VAL A 188 -9.06 -23.49 11.40
C VAL A 188 -9.75 -22.15 11.14
N GLY A 189 -11.08 -22.11 11.15
CA GLY A 189 -11.84 -20.86 11.03
C GLY A 189 -11.59 -19.92 12.20
N SER A 190 -11.61 -20.43 13.43
CA SER A 190 -11.30 -19.62 14.62
C SER A 190 -9.84 -19.13 14.62
N LEU A 191 -8.90 -19.95 14.14
CA LEU A 191 -7.48 -19.56 14.01
C LEU A 191 -7.32 -18.35 13.09
N ILE A 192 -7.92 -18.40 11.89
CA ILE A 192 -7.84 -17.30 10.92
C ILE A 192 -8.60 -16.08 11.43
N CYS A 193 -9.80 -16.26 11.99
CA CYS A 193 -10.60 -15.17 12.55
C CYS A 193 -9.84 -14.40 13.65
N ILE A 194 -9.26 -15.12 14.62
CA ILE A 194 -8.50 -14.49 15.70
C ILE A 194 -7.23 -13.83 15.15
N THR A 195 -6.57 -14.43 14.15
CA THR A 195 -5.41 -13.82 13.48
C THR A 195 -5.80 -12.48 12.83
N VAL A 196 -6.92 -12.43 12.11
CA VAL A 196 -7.43 -11.19 11.47
C VAL A 196 -7.77 -10.13 12.52
N ILE A 197 -8.52 -10.49 13.56
CA ILE A 197 -8.90 -9.56 14.63
C ILE A 197 -7.65 -9.00 15.33
N CYS A 198 -6.68 -9.87 15.63
CA CYS A 198 -5.42 -9.47 16.25
C CYS A 198 -4.63 -8.51 15.35
N CYS A 199 -4.52 -8.81 14.06
CA CYS A 199 -3.85 -7.95 13.10
C CYS A 199 -4.51 -6.57 13.00
N ILE A 200 -5.85 -6.52 12.91
CA ILE A 200 -6.59 -5.26 12.82
C ILE A 200 -6.42 -4.45 14.11
N ALA A 201 -6.55 -5.07 15.28
CA ALA A 201 -6.39 -4.38 16.57
C ALA A 201 -4.98 -3.80 16.73
N LEU A 202 -3.96 -4.56 16.34
CA LEU A 202 -2.57 -4.12 16.42
C LEU A 202 -2.24 -3.05 15.37
N VAL A 203 -2.78 -3.15 14.15
CA VAL A 203 -2.59 -2.12 13.12
C VAL A 203 -3.28 -0.83 13.53
N PHE A 204 -4.48 -0.93 14.11
CA PHE A 204 -5.18 0.22 14.68
C PHE A 204 -4.35 0.87 15.80
N ALA A 205 -3.75 0.09 16.70
CA ALA A 205 -2.91 0.62 17.77
C ALA A 205 -1.58 1.21 17.28
N ALA A 206 -0.90 0.53 16.34
CA ALA A 206 0.45 0.91 15.91
C ALA A 206 0.48 1.92 14.74
N GLY A 207 -0.58 2.00 13.93
CA GLY A 207 -0.65 2.86 12.74
C GLY A 207 0.29 2.45 11.58
N VAL A 208 0.94 1.28 11.67
CA VAL A 208 1.91 0.77 10.68
C VAL A 208 1.73 -0.74 10.51
N ALA A 209 1.60 -1.22 9.26
CA ALA A 209 1.38 -2.64 8.99
C ALA A 209 2.64 -3.52 9.16
N SER A 210 3.82 -3.01 8.78
CA SER A 210 5.06 -3.81 8.72
C SER A 210 5.41 -4.49 10.05
N ILE A 211 5.24 -3.77 11.16
CA ILE A 211 5.43 -4.27 12.52
C ILE A 211 4.48 -5.42 12.81
N VAL A 212 3.20 -5.21 12.54
CA VAL A 212 2.15 -6.16 12.88
C VAL A 212 2.33 -7.45 12.08
N ILE A 213 2.73 -7.33 10.82
CA ILE A 213 3.08 -8.47 9.96
C ILE A 213 4.23 -9.28 10.57
N ILE A 214 5.31 -8.62 11.03
CA ILE A 214 6.43 -9.31 11.69
C ILE A 214 5.94 -9.99 12.96
N MET A 215 5.28 -9.22 13.82
CA MET A 215 4.91 -9.62 15.16
C MET A 215 3.89 -10.76 15.14
N VAL A 216 2.75 -10.59 14.49
CA VAL A 216 1.73 -11.64 14.39
C VAL A 216 2.22 -12.81 13.54
N GLY A 217 3.03 -12.55 12.51
CA GLY A 217 3.58 -13.59 11.66
C GLY A 217 4.52 -14.54 12.40
N VAL A 218 5.39 -14.02 13.28
CA VAL A 218 6.25 -14.86 14.14
C VAL A 218 5.40 -15.64 15.14
N LEU A 219 4.44 -14.97 15.78
CA LEU A 219 3.61 -15.57 16.82
C LEU A 219 2.69 -16.70 16.31
N MET A 220 2.01 -16.48 15.19
CA MET A 220 0.97 -17.39 14.71
C MET A 220 1.54 -18.56 13.90
N LYS A 221 2.82 -18.51 13.49
CA LYS A 221 3.43 -19.51 12.63
C LYS A 221 3.33 -20.93 13.20
N ASP A 222 3.67 -21.11 14.47
CA ASP A 222 3.69 -22.44 15.09
C ASP A 222 2.27 -22.95 15.36
N LEU A 223 1.31 -22.04 15.61
CA LEU A 223 -0.12 -22.37 15.69
C LEU A 223 -0.67 -22.86 14.35
N PHE A 224 -0.35 -22.17 13.25
CA PHE A 224 -0.77 -22.61 11.91
C PHE A 224 -0.20 -23.99 11.56
N GLU A 225 1.04 -24.29 11.96
CA GLU A 225 1.63 -25.62 11.79
C GLU A 225 0.92 -26.68 12.65
N LYS A 226 0.62 -26.38 13.91
CA LYS A 226 -0.13 -27.27 14.82
C LYS A 226 -1.50 -27.64 14.26
N TYR A 227 -2.19 -26.69 13.62
CA TYR A 227 -3.48 -26.89 12.97
C TYR A 227 -3.38 -27.44 11.53
N GLN A 228 -2.18 -27.84 11.09
CA GLN A 228 -1.90 -28.38 9.75
C GLN A 228 -2.32 -27.44 8.61
N VAL A 229 -2.23 -26.13 8.83
CA VAL A 229 -2.50 -25.10 7.82
C VAL A 229 -1.17 -24.62 7.23
N SER A 230 -1.12 -24.45 5.91
CA SER A 230 0.07 -23.93 5.23
C SER A 230 0.40 -22.52 5.72
N ARG A 231 1.69 -22.25 5.94
CA ARG A 231 2.20 -20.90 6.24
C ARG A 231 1.84 -19.88 5.16
N SER A 232 1.55 -20.31 3.92
CA SER A 232 1.07 -19.42 2.86
C SER A 232 -0.31 -18.82 3.15
N VAL A 233 -1.14 -19.51 3.93
CA VAL A 233 -2.44 -18.99 4.39
C VAL A 233 -2.20 -17.95 5.47
N LEU A 234 -1.34 -18.22 6.46
CA LEU A 234 -0.93 -17.22 7.46
C LEU A 234 -0.40 -15.95 6.78
N SER A 235 0.55 -16.13 5.86
CA SER A 235 1.17 -15.03 5.12
C SER A 235 0.16 -14.16 4.38
N ARG A 236 -0.84 -14.79 3.73
CA ARG A 236 -1.96 -14.08 3.11
C ARG A 236 -2.84 -13.37 4.15
N THR A 237 -3.19 -14.04 5.24
CA THR A 237 -4.04 -13.47 6.30
C THR A 237 -3.42 -12.22 6.91
N LEU A 238 -2.09 -12.19 7.10
CA LEU A 238 -1.38 -10.99 7.55
C LEU A 238 -1.54 -9.83 6.56
N GLU A 239 -1.39 -10.07 5.26
CA GLU A 239 -1.60 -9.06 4.21
C GLU A 239 -3.05 -8.56 4.16
N ASP A 240 -4.02 -9.49 4.19
CA ASP A 240 -5.45 -9.18 4.14
C ASP A 240 -5.94 -8.34 5.32
N SER A 241 -5.31 -8.45 6.49
CA SER A 241 -5.78 -7.85 7.74
C SER A 241 -4.87 -6.77 8.32
N SER A 242 -3.60 -6.68 7.87
CA SER A 242 -2.70 -5.59 8.24
C SER A 242 -2.54 -4.57 7.12
N THR A 243 -2.15 -5.00 5.93
CA THR A 243 -1.85 -4.08 4.82
C THR A 243 -3.11 -3.49 4.22
N MET A 244 -4.13 -4.33 3.94
CA MET A 244 -5.35 -3.87 3.28
C MET A 244 -6.20 -2.95 4.17
N VAL A 245 -6.08 -3.07 5.50
CA VAL A 245 -6.87 -2.26 6.46
C VAL A 245 -6.15 -0.97 6.86
N LEU A 246 -4.83 -0.87 6.65
CA LEU A 246 -4.02 0.31 6.97
C LEU A 246 -4.54 1.65 6.40
N PRO A 247 -5.10 1.73 5.17
CA PRO A 247 -5.74 2.94 4.66
C PRO A 247 -6.85 3.50 5.56
N LEU A 248 -7.50 2.65 6.35
CA LEU A 248 -8.68 2.98 7.14
C LEU A 248 -8.33 3.51 8.54
N ILE A 249 -7.04 3.59 8.88
CA ILE A 249 -6.55 4.06 10.19
C ILE A 249 -6.17 5.54 10.07
N PRO A 250 -6.91 6.50 10.66
CA PRO A 250 -6.70 7.93 10.42
C PRO A 250 -5.33 8.46 10.87
N TRP A 251 -4.78 7.92 11.96
CA TRP A 251 -3.43 8.22 12.44
C TRP A 251 -2.38 7.26 11.87
N GLY A 252 -2.80 6.33 11.03
CA GLY A 252 -1.91 5.38 10.37
C GLY A 252 -1.22 6.00 9.17
N THR A 253 -0.10 5.43 8.80
CA THR A 253 0.77 5.95 7.72
C THR A 253 0.05 6.07 6.37
N SER A 254 -0.66 5.03 5.94
CA SER A 254 -1.46 5.08 4.71
C SER A 254 -2.69 5.99 4.85
N GLY A 255 -3.35 6.00 6.01
CA GLY A 255 -4.48 6.90 6.25
C GLY A 255 -4.09 8.37 6.10
N ILE A 256 -3.03 8.79 6.81
CA ILE A 256 -2.44 10.15 6.72
C ILE A 256 -2.07 10.48 5.26
N TYR A 257 -1.44 9.53 4.56
CA TYR A 257 -1.06 9.72 3.16
C TYR A 257 -2.28 9.98 2.27
N TYR A 258 -3.32 9.14 2.34
CA TYR A 258 -4.51 9.31 1.50
C TYR A 258 -5.31 10.55 1.87
N THR A 259 -5.43 10.90 3.14
CA THR A 259 -6.12 12.13 3.54
C THR A 259 -5.39 13.36 3.03
N ASN A 260 -4.05 13.35 3.05
CA ASN A 260 -3.24 14.46 2.55
C ASN A 260 -3.30 14.56 1.02
N GLN A 261 -3.32 13.42 0.31
CA GLN A 261 -3.30 13.40 -1.15
C GLN A 261 -4.68 13.66 -1.77
N LEU A 262 -5.74 13.12 -1.17
CA LEU A 262 -7.10 13.25 -1.69
C LEU A 262 -7.83 14.48 -1.11
N HIS A 263 -7.25 15.13 -0.10
CA HIS A 263 -7.85 16.26 0.63
C HIS A 263 -9.26 15.93 1.20
N VAL A 264 -9.50 14.67 1.55
CA VAL A 264 -10.73 14.17 2.16
C VAL A 264 -10.40 13.35 3.41
N SER A 265 -11.32 13.30 4.35
CA SER A 265 -11.18 12.51 5.57
C SER A 265 -11.32 11.01 5.30
N VAL A 266 -10.82 10.18 6.22
CA VAL A 266 -10.98 8.71 6.13
C VAL A 266 -12.44 8.31 6.03
N GLY A 267 -13.34 8.97 6.77
CA GLY A 267 -14.77 8.68 6.72
C GLY A 267 -15.41 8.88 5.34
N GLU A 268 -14.91 9.85 4.57
CA GLU A 268 -15.42 10.15 3.22
C GLU A 268 -14.96 9.12 2.18
N PHE A 269 -13.69 8.69 2.23
CA PHE A 269 -13.19 7.70 1.28
C PHE A 269 -13.42 6.25 1.73
N PHE A 270 -13.75 6.00 3.00
CA PHE A 270 -13.95 4.66 3.58
C PHE A 270 -14.97 3.82 2.79
N ILE A 271 -16.06 4.43 2.34
CA ILE A 271 -17.10 3.70 1.59
C ILE A 271 -16.57 3.20 0.24
N TRP A 272 -15.61 3.92 -0.34
CA TRP A 272 -15.04 3.64 -1.65
C TRP A 272 -13.89 2.65 -1.60
N THR A 273 -13.30 2.39 -0.44
CA THR A 273 -12.21 1.42 -0.26
C THR A 273 -12.73 -0.02 -0.09
N VAL A 274 -13.70 -0.41 -0.92
CA VAL A 274 -14.38 -1.73 -0.84
C VAL A 274 -13.40 -2.91 -0.74
N PRO A 275 -12.35 -3.00 -1.58
CA PRO A 275 -11.42 -4.13 -1.48
C PRO A 275 -10.67 -4.19 -0.14
N CYS A 276 -10.47 -3.06 0.54
CA CYS A 276 -9.65 -2.96 1.76
C CYS A 276 -10.25 -3.74 2.93
N TYR A 277 -11.53 -3.50 3.25
CA TYR A 277 -12.20 -4.23 4.33
C TYR A 277 -12.71 -5.61 3.85
N LEU A 278 -13.03 -5.76 2.56
CA LEU A 278 -13.58 -7.01 2.04
C LEU A 278 -12.53 -8.14 1.99
N CYS A 279 -11.24 -7.83 1.76
CA CYS A 279 -10.18 -8.85 1.85
C CYS A 279 -10.16 -9.54 3.22
N ALA A 280 -10.24 -8.76 4.31
CA ALA A 280 -10.28 -9.30 5.67
C ALA A 280 -11.54 -10.15 5.92
N ILE A 281 -12.71 -9.69 5.45
CA ILE A 281 -13.98 -10.42 5.59
C ILE A 281 -13.93 -11.75 4.81
N ILE A 282 -13.46 -11.74 3.57
CA ILE A 282 -13.33 -12.95 2.75
C ILE A 282 -12.34 -13.93 3.39
N ALA A 283 -11.22 -13.44 3.95
CA ALA A 283 -10.28 -14.30 4.66
C ALA A 283 -10.95 -15.05 5.83
N ILE A 284 -11.81 -14.38 6.61
CA ILE A 284 -12.57 -15.02 7.70
C ILE A 284 -13.55 -16.06 7.13
N ILE A 285 -14.34 -15.70 6.12
CA ILE A 285 -15.31 -16.61 5.48
C ILE A 285 -14.60 -17.86 4.94
N TYR A 286 -13.47 -17.69 4.28
CA TYR A 286 -12.67 -18.78 3.74
C TYR A 286 -12.05 -19.65 4.84
N GLY A 287 -11.71 -19.05 5.99
CA GLY A 287 -11.30 -19.81 7.16
C GLY A 287 -12.35 -20.79 7.67
N PHE A 288 -13.63 -20.39 7.71
CA PHE A 288 -14.73 -21.25 8.16
C PHE A 288 -15.22 -22.23 7.09
N THR A 289 -15.24 -21.82 5.83
CA THR A 289 -15.72 -22.66 4.71
C THR A 289 -14.65 -23.62 4.17
N GLY A 290 -13.37 -23.37 4.47
CA GLY A 290 -12.24 -24.17 3.98
C GLY A 290 -11.81 -23.84 2.55
N ILE A 291 -12.46 -22.90 1.87
CA ILE A 291 -12.11 -22.48 0.50
C ILE A 291 -10.74 -21.80 0.50
N GLY A 292 -9.85 -22.21 -0.39
CA GLY A 292 -8.50 -21.61 -0.49
C GLY A 292 -7.62 -21.82 0.76
N ILE A 293 -7.98 -22.75 1.65
CA ILE A 293 -7.19 -23.15 2.81
C ILE A 293 -6.28 -24.32 2.42
N LYS A 294 -5.03 -24.01 2.13
CA LYS A 294 -4.02 -25.03 1.79
C LYS A 294 -3.56 -25.73 3.07
N LYS A 295 -3.63 -27.06 3.11
CA LYS A 295 -3.05 -27.87 4.20
C LYS A 295 -1.52 -27.79 4.19
N SER A 296 -0.91 -27.90 5.36
CA SER A 296 0.54 -27.98 5.49
C SER A 296 1.03 -29.23 4.75
N SER A 297 1.93 -29.05 3.80
CA SER A 297 2.59 -30.17 3.13
C SER A 297 3.61 -30.73 4.10
N ASN A 298 3.24 -31.75 4.86
CA ASN A 298 4.20 -32.63 5.51
C ASN A 298 4.86 -33.51 4.43
N SER A 299 5.60 -32.91 3.50
CA SER A 299 6.66 -33.60 2.79
C SER A 299 7.94 -33.22 3.51
N ARG A 300 8.51 -34.19 4.23
CA ARG A 300 9.84 -34.12 4.81
C ARG A 300 10.77 -33.34 3.89
N LEU A 301 11.43 -32.33 4.43
CA LEU A 301 12.75 -31.95 3.97
C LEU A 301 13.65 -33.16 4.30
N THR A 302 13.67 -34.13 3.39
CA THR A 302 14.80 -35.04 3.16
C THR A 302 15.54 -34.49 1.97
#